data_AF-A0A8C9KY57-F1
#
_entry.id   AF-A0A8C9KY57-F1
#
_cell.length_a   1.000
_cell.length_b   1.000
_cell.length_c   1.000
_cell.angle_alpha   90.00
_cell.angle_beta   90.00
_cell.angle_gamma   90.00
#
_symmetry.space_group_name_H-M   'P 1'
#
loop_
_entity.id
_entity.type
_entity.pdbx_description
1 polymer ?
#
loop_
_entity_poly.entity_id
_entity_poly.type
_entity_poly.pdbx_seq_one_letter_code
_entity_poly.pdbx_strand_id
1 'polypeptide(L)'
;MKSLLLLARTECKSSLGCKRTVLDDCGCCRVCAAGLGETCYRTVSGMDGAKCGPGLRCQFYSEEDDFGDEFGICKDCPYGTFGMECKETCNCQSGICDRVTGKCLKFPFLQYSVAKTSNRRLVSTEHDMASGDGNTVTEELVKTNTRSPVMKWLNPR
;
A
#
# COMPACT_ATOMS: atom_id res chain seq x y z
N MET A 1 12.62 22.08 -30.47
CA MET A 1 12.05 21.07 -29.53
C MET A 1 10.61 20.66 -29.87
N LYS A 2 9.68 21.59 -30.17
CA LYS A 2 8.30 21.23 -30.59
C LYS A 2 8.22 20.29 -31.81
N SER A 3 9.17 20.42 -32.75
CA SER A 3 9.21 19.61 -33.97
C SER A 3 9.59 18.14 -33.74
N LEU A 4 10.31 17.81 -32.65
CA LEU A 4 10.73 16.43 -32.36
C LEU A 4 9.57 15.60 -31.78
N LEU A 5 8.75 16.20 -30.91
CA LEU A 5 7.57 15.54 -30.33
C LEU A 5 6.49 15.20 -31.38
N LEU A 6 6.39 16.03 -32.42
CA LEU A 6 5.45 15.82 -33.53
C LEU A 6 5.86 14.63 -34.43
N LEU A 7 7.15 14.37 -34.60
CA LEU A 7 7.67 13.24 -35.37
C LEU A 7 7.48 11.90 -34.63
N ALA A 8 7.64 11.87 -33.30
CA ALA A 8 7.43 10.65 -32.52
C ALA A 8 5.95 10.17 -32.51
N ARG A 9 5.00 11.10 -32.72
CA ARG A 9 3.57 10.82 -32.68
C ARG A 9 3.05 10.15 -33.96
N THR A 10 3.80 10.22 -35.07
CA THR A 10 3.39 9.68 -36.38
C THR A 10 3.67 8.19 -36.56
N GLU A 11 4.39 7.55 -35.63
CA GLU A 11 4.70 6.11 -35.66
C GLU A 11 3.89 5.29 -34.64
N CYS A 12 3.04 5.95 -33.83
CA CYS A 12 2.17 5.24 -32.89
C CYS A 12 1.11 4.43 -33.65
N LYS A 13 1.05 3.12 -33.40
CA LYS A 13 -0.06 2.27 -33.86
C LYS A 13 -1.40 2.73 -33.22
N SER A 14 -2.53 2.21 -33.71
CA SER A 14 -3.88 2.58 -33.23
C SER A 14 -4.37 1.79 -32.01
N SER A 15 -4.74 2.46 -30.92
CA SER A 15 -5.28 1.85 -29.69
C SER A 15 -6.79 1.53 -29.71
N LEU A 16 -7.36 1.31 -30.90
CA LEU A 16 -8.82 1.16 -31.11
C LEU A 16 -9.45 -0.02 -30.34
N GLY A 17 -8.67 -1.02 -29.93
CA GLY A 17 -9.15 -2.17 -29.16
C GLY A 17 -9.09 -2.01 -27.64
N CYS A 18 -8.51 -0.92 -27.12
CA CYS A 18 -8.32 -0.76 -25.68
C CYS A 18 -9.60 -0.24 -25.00
N LYS A 19 -10.01 -0.86 -23.89
CA LYS A 19 -11.12 -0.36 -23.04
C LYS A 19 -10.82 1.03 -22.45
N ARG A 20 -9.54 1.25 -22.11
CA ARG A 20 -8.98 2.53 -21.62
C ARG A 20 -7.56 2.66 -22.14
N THR A 21 -7.09 3.90 -22.28
CA THR A 21 -5.74 4.19 -22.74
C THR A 21 -5.00 5.12 -21.80
N VAL A 22 -3.70 4.90 -21.63
CA VAL A 22 -2.77 5.80 -20.93
C VAL A 22 -1.60 6.15 -21.87
N LEU A 23 -0.76 7.11 -21.47
CA LEU A 23 0.47 7.38 -22.20
C LEU A 23 1.51 6.30 -21.90
N ASP A 24 2.33 6.00 -22.90
CA ASP A 24 3.53 5.17 -22.77
C ASP A 24 4.61 5.87 -21.91
N ASP A 25 5.73 5.18 -21.63
CA ASP A 25 6.80 5.72 -20.79
C ASP A 25 7.48 6.97 -21.38
N CYS A 26 7.51 7.07 -22.71
CA CYS A 26 8.04 8.23 -23.41
C CYS A 26 7.07 9.43 -23.42
N GLY A 27 5.78 9.21 -23.13
CA GLY A 27 4.74 10.23 -23.23
C GLY A 27 4.32 10.55 -24.68
N CYS A 28 4.66 9.69 -25.64
CA CYS A 28 4.50 9.90 -27.07
C CYS A 28 3.26 9.19 -27.62
N CYS A 29 3.01 7.95 -27.18
CA CYS A 29 1.95 7.10 -27.71
C CYS A 29 0.87 6.78 -26.67
N ARG A 30 -0.34 6.47 -27.14
CA ARG A 30 -1.43 5.95 -26.30
C ARG A 30 -1.42 4.43 -26.36
N VAL A 31 -1.23 3.80 -25.21
CA VAL A 31 -1.22 2.34 -25.01
C VAL A 31 -2.46 1.88 -24.26
N CYS A 32 -2.74 0.58 -24.27
CA CYS A 32 -3.80 0.02 -23.44
C CYS A 32 -3.48 0.20 -21.95
N ALA A 33 -4.51 0.58 -21.18
CA ALA A 33 -4.43 0.69 -19.74
C ALA A 33 -4.93 -0.60 -19.08
N ALA A 34 -4.02 -1.30 -18.42
CA ALA A 34 -4.31 -2.47 -17.60
C ALA A 34 -5.10 -2.06 -16.33
N GLY A 35 -6.15 -2.81 -16.06
CA GLY A 35 -6.96 -2.75 -14.85
C GLY A 35 -6.37 -3.54 -13.69
N LEU A 36 -7.05 -3.51 -12.56
CA LEU A 36 -6.63 -4.23 -11.36
C LEU A 36 -6.58 -5.74 -11.62
N GLY A 37 -5.45 -6.37 -11.30
CA GLY A 37 -5.23 -7.80 -11.53
C GLY A 37 -4.79 -8.16 -12.95
N GLU A 38 -4.75 -7.21 -13.89
CA GLU A 38 -4.25 -7.44 -15.25
C GLU A 38 -2.71 -7.32 -15.31
N THR A 39 -2.12 -7.95 -16.32
CA THR A 39 -0.67 -7.92 -16.56
C THR A 39 -0.20 -6.55 -17.00
N CYS A 40 0.94 -6.14 -16.47
CA CYS A 40 1.63 -4.92 -16.83
C CYS A 40 3.11 -5.18 -17.09
N TYR A 41 3.72 -4.30 -17.87
CA TYR A 41 5.14 -4.37 -18.22
C TYR A 41 5.89 -3.17 -17.66
N ARG A 42 7.19 -3.36 -17.38
CA ARG A 42 8.02 -2.32 -16.77
C ARG A 42 8.20 -1.11 -17.66
N THR A 43 8.46 -1.35 -18.93
CA THR A 43 8.67 -0.33 -19.95
C THR A 43 7.80 -0.65 -21.15
N VAL A 44 6.89 0.24 -21.47
CA VAL A 44 6.05 0.15 -22.67
C VAL A 44 6.41 1.36 -23.53
N SER A 45 6.95 1.09 -24.72
CA SER A 45 7.20 2.09 -25.75
C SER A 45 6.37 1.73 -26.98
N GLY A 46 5.55 2.65 -27.48
CA GLY A 46 4.70 2.37 -28.65
C GLY A 46 3.34 1.78 -28.27
N MET A 47 3.04 0.54 -28.72
CA MET A 47 1.73 -0.12 -28.52
C MET A 47 1.80 -1.57 -28.06
N ASP A 48 3.00 -2.14 -28.02
CA ASP A 48 3.22 -3.54 -27.66
C ASP A 48 3.37 -3.59 -26.13
N GLY A 49 2.31 -4.03 -25.43
CA GLY A 49 2.23 -4.09 -23.96
C GLY A 49 1.12 -3.24 -23.34
N ALA A 50 0.93 -3.40 -22.03
CA ALA A 50 -0.07 -2.66 -21.25
C ALA A 50 0.56 -2.02 -20.01
N LYS A 51 0.15 -0.77 -19.72
CA LYS A 51 0.53 -0.05 -18.50
C LYS A 51 -0.63 0.01 -17.54
N CYS A 52 -0.38 -0.07 -16.24
CA CYS A 52 -1.45 0.10 -15.25
C CYS A 52 -2.12 1.47 -15.40
N GLY A 53 -3.45 1.48 -15.28
CA GLY A 53 -4.23 2.71 -15.23
C GLY A 53 -3.94 3.56 -13.99
N PRO A 54 -4.49 4.79 -13.93
CA PRO A 54 -4.33 5.66 -12.77
C PRO A 54 -4.92 5.01 -11.50
N GLY A 55 -4.27 5.24 -10.36
CA GLY A 55 -4.61 4.61 -9.09
C GLY A 55 -4.11 3.19 -8.91
N LEU A 56 -3.35 2.67 -9.89
CA LEU A 56 -2.72 1.36 -9.87
C LEU A 56 -1.20 1.49 -10.06
N ARG A 57 -0.45 0.56 -9.48
CA ARG A 57 0.99 0.34 -9.73
C ARG A 57 1.23 -1.07 -10.24
N CYS A 58 2.27 -1.23 -11.06
CA CYS A 58 2.73 -2.55 -11.46
C CYS A 58 3.54 -3.18 -10.32
N GLN A 59 3.08 -4.32 -9.81
CA GLN A 59 3.85 -5.14 -8.88
C GLN A 59 4.58 -6.20 -9.68
N PHE A 60 5.89 -6.02 -9.86
CA PHE A 60 6.76 -6.96 -10.56
C PHE A 60 7.00 -8.22 -9.73
N TYR A 61 7.09 -9.35 -10.42
CA TYR A 61 7.61 -10.59 -9.84
C TYR A 61 9.09 -10.72 -10.19
N SER A 62 9.83 -11.49 -9.40
CA SER A 62 11.26 -11.75 -9.65
C SER A 62 11.50 -12.81 -10.74
N GLU A 63 10.45 -13.26 -11.40
CA GLU A 63 10.53 -14.22 -12.50
C GLU A 63 10.47 -13.45 -13.83
N GLU A 64 11.53 -13.59 -14.60
CA GLU A 64 11.62 -13.12 -15.99
C GLU A 64 10.85 -14.11 -16.88
N ASP A 65 10.10 -13.63 -17.86
CA ASP A 65 9.50 -14.53 -18.85
C ASP A 65 10.58 -15.16 -19.75
N ASP A 66 10.17 -16.12 -20.60
CA ASP A 66 11.08 -16.80 -21.55
C ASP A 66 11.80 -15.82 -22.52
N PHE A 67 11.36 -14.56 -22.59
CA PHE A 67 11.91 -13.51 -23.42
C PHE A 67 12.81 -12.53 -22.65
N GLY A 68 12.88 -12.63 -21.31
CA GLY A 68 13.67 -11.75 -20.45
C GLY A 68 12.98 -10.42 -20.13
N ASP A 69 11.68 -10.29 -20.39
CA ASP A 69 10.91 -9.09 -20.08
C ASP A 69 10.35 -9.17 -18.64
N GLU A 70 10.58 -8.11 -17.86
CA GLU A 70 10.06 -8.00 -16.50
C GLU A 70 8.58 -7.57 -16.54
N PHE A 71 7.69 -8.52 -16.24
CA PHE A 71 6.26 -8.27 -16.15
C PHE A 71 5.77 -8.33 -14.69
N GLY A 72 4.56 -7.84 -14.48
CA GLY A 72 3.93 -7.79 -13.18
C GLY A 72 2.42 -7.76 -13.27
N ILE A 73 1.79 -7.52 -12.12
CA ILE A 73 0.33 -7.41 -12.01
C ILE A 73 -0.05 -6.06 -11.41
N CYS A 74 -1.06 -5.41 -12.00
CA CYS A 74 -1.55 -4.15 -11.50
C CYS A 74 -2.25 -4.32 -10.15
N LYS A 75 -1.76 -3.59 -9.15
CA LYS A 75 -2.33 -3.50 -7.79
C LYS A 75 -2.70 -2.08 -7.47
N ASP A 76 -3.59 -1.88 -6.52
CA ASP A 76 -3.91 -0.53 -6.06
C ASP A 76 -2.70 0.22 -5.52
N CYS A 77 -2.70 1.54 -5.70
CA CYS A 77 -1.72 2.41 -5.06
C CYS A 77 -1.72 2.28 -3.55
N PRO A 78 -0.56 2.32 -2.87
CA PRO A 78 -0.54 2.33 -1.42
C PRO A 78 -1.30 3.55 -0.86
N TYR A 79 -1.82 3.43 0.36
CA TYR A 79 -2.50 4.54 1.02
C TYR A 79 -1.60 5.78 1.09
N GLY A 80 -2.18 6.95 0.88
CA GLY A 80 -1.45 8.22 0.85
C GLY A 80 -0.85 8.55 -0.52
N THR A 81 -1.04 7.72 -1.54
CA THR A 81 -0.57 8.01 -2.92
C THR A 81 -1.69 7.89 -3.96
N PHE A 82 -1.53 8.57 -5.09
CA PHE A 82 -2.50 8.57 -6.18
C PHE A 82 -1.82 8.80 -7.55
N GLY A 83 -2.63 8.71 -8.61
CA GLY A 83 -2.22 9.02 -9.97
C GLY A 83 -1.56 7.85 -10.69
N MET A 84 -0.81 8.15 -11.75
CA MET A 84 -0.09 7.15 -12.55
C MET A 84 1.08 6.60 -11.75
N GLU A 85 1.18 5.27 -11.66
CA GLU A 85 2.27 4.58 -10.93
C GLU A 85 2.39 5.02 -9.46
N CYS A 86 1.34 5.67 -8.91
CA CYS A 86 1.30 6.15 -7.54
C CYS A 86 2.39 7.19 -7.20
N LYS A 87 2.81 7.99 -8.19
CA LYS A 87 3.87 9.00 -8.03
C LYS A 87 3.44 10.21 -7.21
N GLU A 88 2.14 10.47 -7.11
CA GLU A 88 1.63 11.64 -6.39
C GLU A 88 1.26 11.28 -4.95
N THR A 89 1.46 12.22 -4.02
CA THR A 89 1.16 12.03 -2.59
C THR A 89 -0.09 12.82 -2.18
N CYS A 90 -0.99 12.20 -1.43
CA CYS A 90 -2.20 12.83 -0.92
C CYS A 90 -1.86 14.00 0.01
N ASN A 91 -2.42 15.20 -0.26
CA ASN A 91 -2.28 16.37 0.60
C ASN A 91 -3.59 16.65 1.38
N CYS A 92 -4.02 15.67 2.16
CA CYS A 92 -5.27 15.71 2.92
C CYS A 92 -4.96 15.69 4.42
N GLN A 93 -5.78 16.36 5.23
CA GLN A 93 -5.59 16.38 6.69
C GLN A 93 -5.64 14.97 7.32
N SER A 94 -6.45 14.07 6.76
CA SER A 94 -6.52 12.66 7.15
C SER A 94 -5.44 11.78 6.49
N GLY A 95 -4.67 12.31 5.54
CA GLY A 95 -3.73 11.55 4.70
C GLY A 95 -4.39 10.60 3.68
N ILE A 96 -5.72 10.55 3.62
CA ILE A 96 -6.46 9.62 2.75
C ILE A 96 -7.12 10.39 1.60
N CYS A 97 -6.79 9.98 0.37
CA CYS A 97 -7.38 10.51 -0.86
C CYS A 97 -7.77 9.40 -1.84
N ASP A 98 -8.62 9.75 -2.80
CA ASP A 98 -8.98 8.89 -3.93
C ASP A 98 -7.75 8.57 -4.77
N ARG A 99 -7.49 7.28 -5.02
CA ARG A 99 -6.25 6.79 -5.66
C ARG A 99 -6.11 7.23 -7.12
N VAL A 100 -7.21 7.58 -7.79
CA VAL A 100 -7.21 8.00 -9.20
C VAL A 100 -7.05 9.51 -9.30
N THR A 101 -7.79 10.27 -8.49
CA THR A 101 -7.97 11.72 -8.65
C THR A 101 -7.23 12.56 -7.62
N GLY A 102 -6.75 11.97 -6.53
CA GLY A 102 -6.10 12.69 -5.43
C GLY A 102 -7.07 13.48 -4.54
N LYS A 103 -8.38 13.40 -4.77
CA LYS A 103 -9.38 14.14 -3.98
C LYS A 103 -9.50 13.57 -2.58
N CYS A 104 -9.48 14.45 -1.57
CA CYS A 104 -9.59 14.04 -0.18
C CYS A 104 -10.93 13.36 0.09
N LEU A 105 -10.86 12.17 0.69
CA LEU A 105 -12.05 11.47 1.14
C LEU A 105 -12.56 12.16 2.41
N LYS A 106 -13.82 12.61 2.37
CA LYS A 106 -14.50 13.17 3.53
C LYS A 106 -15.19 12.03 4.27
N PHE A 107 -14.84 11.86 5.53
CA PHE A 107 -15.49 10.93 6.42
C PHE A 107 -16.40 11.73 7.38
N PRO A 108 -17.73 11.71 7.18
CA PRO A 108 -18.67 12.50 8.00
C PRO A 108 -18.62 12.16 9.49
N PHE A 109 -18.07 11.00 9.86
CA PHE A 109 -18.05 10.46 11.22
C PHE A 109 -16.92 10.97 12.13
N LEU A 110 -15.92 11.69 11.60
CA LEU A 110 -14.80 12.23 12.40
C LEU A 110 -15.03 13.69 12.88
N GLN A 111 -16.24 14.23 12.74
CA GLN A 111 -16.53 15.64 13.05
C GLN A 111 -17.04 15.90 14.47
N TYR A 112 -17.13 14.89 15.35
CA TYR A 112 -17.89 15.03 16.60
C TYR A 112 -17.08 15.32 17.89
N SER A 113 -15.77 15.58 17.85
CA SER A 113 -15.03 15.86 19.09
C SER A 113 -13.92 16.89 18.97
N VAL A 114 -14.23 18.09 18.47
CA VAL A 114 -13.56 19.32 18.94
C VAL A 114 -14.57 20.47 19.02
N ALA A 115 -15.51 20.37 19.97
CA ALA A 115 -16.24 21.56 20.43
C ALA A 115 -15.46 22.18 21.60
N LYS A 116 -14.71 23.23 21.28
CA LYS A 116 -14.31 24.39 22.12
C LYS A 116 -14.18 24.16 23.63
N THR A 117 -12.94 24.26 24.11
CA THR A 117 -12.62 24.63 25.49
C THR A 117 -13.24 25.99 25.84
N SER A 118 -14.35 25.97 26.58
CA SER A 118 -14.87 27.15 27.29
C SER A 118 -14.74 26.89 28.77
N ASN A 119 -13.89 27.67 29.42
CA ASN A 119 -13.67 27.70 30.88
C ASN A 119 -14.97 27.49 31.67
N ARG A 120 -15.07 26.35 32.36
CA ARG A 120 -15.84 26.23 33.61
C ARG A 120 -14.99 25.51 34.63
N ARG A 121 -14.60 26.26 35.67
CA ARG A 121 -14.04 25.73 36.91
C ARG A 121 -15.00 24.66 37.44
N LEU A 122 -14.53 23.42 37.55
CA LEU A 122 -15.07 22.46 38.49
C LEU A 122 -13.95 22.14 39.47
N VAL A 123 -14.07 22.72 40.66
CA VAL A 123 -13.28 22.34 41.83
C VAL A 123 -13.60 20.88 42.12
N SER A 124 -12.58 20.02 42.06
CA SER A 124 -12.67 18.71 42.70
C SER A 124 -11.42 18.57 43.57
N THR A 125 -11.70 18.44 44.86
CA THR A 125 -10.77 18.30 45.97
C THR A 125 -9.96 17.02 45.90
N GLU A 126 -8.76 17.11 46.45
CA GLU A 126 -7.67 16.15 46.57
C GLU A 126 -8.06 14.88 47.34
N HIS A 127 -7.48 13.73 46.96
CA HIS A 127 -7.02 12.69 47.87
C HIS A 127 -5.82 11.96 47.25
N ASP A 128 -4.72 11.95 48.00
CA ASP A 128 -3.39 11.47 47.64
C ASP A 128 -3.12 9.96 47.97
N MET A 129 -1.94 9.50 47.50
CA MET A 129 -1.07 8.38 47.95
C MET A 129 -1.43 6.95 47.45
N ALA A 130 -0.54 6.01 47.10
CA ALA A 130 0.93 5.76 47.21
C ALA A 130 1.34 4.77 46.06
N SER A 131 2.49 4.81 45.37
CA SER A 131 3.93 4.63 45.69
C SER A 131 4.36 3.22 46.14
N GLY A 132 5.23 2.54 45.36
CA GLY A 132 6.12 1.47 45.85
C GLY A 132 6.48 0.33 44.87
N ASP A 133 7.75 0.29 44.43
CA ASP A 133 8.43 -0.79 43.69
C ASP A 133 8.91 -1.94 44.60
N GLY A 134 9.21 -3.13 44.05
CA GLY A 134 9.99 -4.17 44.74
C GLY A 134 10.02 -5.54 44.05
N ASN A 135 11.23 -6.03 43.73
CA ASN A 135 11.53 -7.24 42.95
C ASN A 135 12.12 -8.38 43.83
N THR A 136 11.94 -9.63 43.38
CA THR A 136 12.73 -10.88 43.67
C THR A 136 12.89 -11.43 45.11
N VAL A 137 12.67 -12.74 45.30
CA VAL A 137 13.64 -13.88 45.53
C VAL A 137 12.88 -15.09 46.14
N THR A 138 13.46 -16.26 45.92
CA THR A 138 13.07 -17.69 45.85
C THR A 138 13.05 -18.53 47.16
N GLU A 139 12.63 -19.81 46.97
CA GLU A 139 12.98 -21.07 47.71
C GLU A 139 12.15 -21.45 48.97
N GLU A 140 11.83 -22.70 49.31
CA GLU A 140 12.17 -24.04 48.80
C GLU A 140 11.18 -25.11 49.37
N LEU A 141 10.99 -26.20 48.60
CA LEU A 141 11.05 -27.62 48.98
C LEU A 141 10.27 -28.20 50.19
N VAL A 142 9.37 -29.18 49.91
CA VAL A 142 9.42 -30.52 50.56
C VAL A 142 9.08 -31.62 49.53
N LYS A 143 9.85 -32.70 49.63
CA LYS A 143 10.20 -33.76 48.68
C LYS A 143 9.46 -35.07 49.02
N THR A 144 9.12 -35.91 48.03
CA THR A 144 9.31 -37.38 48.11
C THR A 144 9.10 -38.10 46.76
N ASN A 145 10.22 -38.63 46.22
CA ASN A 145 10.49 -39.87 45.43
C ASN A 145 9.31 -40.60 44.73
N THR A 146 9.37 -41.05 43.46
CA THR A 146 10.34 -42.04 42.91
C THR A 146 10.15 -42.27 41.37
N ARG A 147 11.27 -42.47 40.65
CA ARG A 147 11.50 -43.22 39.38
C ARG A 147 10.96 -42.72 38.01
N SER A 148 11.90 -42.28 37.15
CA SER A 148 11.79 -42.18 35.68
C SER A 148 11.73 -43.55 34.98
N PRO A 149 11.21 -43.62 33.74
CA PRO A 149 12.11 -43.90 32.61
C PRO A 149 11.81 -43.13 31.30
N VAL A 150 12.82 -43.12 30.43
CA VAL A 150 12.95 -42.44 29.12
C VAL A 150 12.20 -43.19 27.99
N MET A 151 11.84 -42.44 26.93
CA MET A 151 11.84 -42.75 25.46
C MET A 151 10.53 -42.27 24.80
N LYS A 152 10.57 -41.21 23.99
CA LYS A 152 10.78 -41.15 22.52
C LYS A 152 9.52 -41.36 21.65
N TRP A 153 9.30 -40.30 20.86
CA TRP A 153 8.44 -40.01 19.72
C TRP A 153 8.19 -41.14 18.69
N LEU A 154 6.94 -41.23 18.22
CA LEU A 154 6.55 -41.67 16.86
C LEU A 154 5.29 -40.91 16.38
N ASN A 155 5.25 -40.52 15.09
CA ASN A 155 4.05 -40.09 14.35
C ASN A 155 3.74 -41.11 13.23
N PRO A 156 2.46 -41.41 12.96
CA PRO A 156 1.98 -41.93 11.67
C PRO A 156 0.88 -40.99 11.08
N ARG A 157 0.64 -40.87 9.77
CA ARG A 157 1.00 -41.65 8.58
C ARG A 157 1.13 -40.72 7.37
#